data_AF-A0A9E6PSW4-F1
#
_entry.id   AF-A0A9E6PSW4-F1
#
_cell.length_a   1.000
_cell.length_b   1.000
_cell.length_c   1.000
_cell.angle_alpha   90.00
_cell.angle_beta   90.00
_cell.angle_gamma   90.00
#
_symmetry.space_group_name_H-M   'P 1'
#
loop_
_entity.id
_entity.type
_entity.pdbx_description
1 polymer ?
#
loop_
_entity_poly.entity_id
_entity_poly.type
_entity_poly.pdbx_seq_one_letter_code
_entity_poly.pdbx_strand_id
1 'polypeptide(L)'
;MSDFSDVQDPSSAAKGKRAGRLPQQERSQTRIAKVLAAAEQLLAEIGADAASIPEISKLSGIPRASIYQFFPDKYVLFAHMAQLQMERVGELIVAMRPQEGEDWKAAIGRVVRGVADYYNANPAAAALLMRGNFTPTDRKAHEEKDAMIGSLLRDFLQAQGMLKELPLQPDAATLSVEIAFACMRYGYVSDGSISEAICIEATEATIAYLSRWE
;
A
#
# COMPACT_ATOMS: atom_id res chain seq x y z
N MET A 1 -69.95 7.53 52.99
CA MET A 1 -70.14 6.53 51.93
C MET A 1 -68.96 6.63 50.98
N SER A 2 -67.98 5.72 51.08
CA SER A 2 -67.99 4.39 50.44
C SER A 2 -67.80 4.53 48.93
N ASP A 3 -66.91 3.86 48.22
CA ASP A 3 -65.81 2.96 48.53
C ASP A 3 -65.16 2.60 47.15
N PHE A 4 -64.00 1.94 47.18
CA PHE A 4 -63.29 1.23 46.10
C PHE A 4 -62.21 1.95 45.25
N SER A 5 -60.99 1.88 45.79
CA SER A 5 -59.74 1.34 45.20
C SER A 5 -59.98 0.03 44.40
N ASP A 6 -59.14 -0.51 43.53
CA ASP A 6 -57.69 -0.49 43.25
C ASP A 6 -57.47 -1.20 41.89
N VAL A 7 -56.31 -1.05 41.25
CA VAL A 7 -55.55 -2.06 40.47
C VAL A 7 -54.34 -1.34 39.81
N GLN A 8 -53.14 -1.62 40.35
CA GLN A 8 -51.81 -1.49 39.71
C GLN A 8 -51.67 -2.58 38.61
N ASP A 9 -50.84 -2.52 37.57
CA ASP A 9 -49.38 -2.30 37.50
C ASP A 9 -48.92 -2.40 35.99
N PRO A 10 -47.65 -2.57 35.58
CA PRO A 10 -46.78 -1.53 35.03
C PRO A 10 -46.23 -1.79 33.60
N SER A 11 -45.39 -0.86 33.12
CA SER A 11 -44.25 -1.09 32.22
C SER A 11 -44.51 -1.50 30.76
N SER A 12 -44.18 -0.60 29.84
CA SER A 12 -43.58 -1.01 28.55
C SER A 12 -42.52 -0.01 28.13
N ALA A 13 -41.28 -0.48 28.19
CA ALA A 13 -40.07 0.22 27.83
C ALA A 13 -39.99 0.52 26.33
N ALA A 14 -39.87 1.79 25.97
CA ALA A 14 -39.46 2.21 24.64
C ALA A 14 -37.94 1.99 24.46
N LYS A 15 -37.55 0.80 23.99
CA LYS A 15 -36.20 0.54 23.45
C LYS A 15 -36.21 0.66 21.92
N GLY A 16 -35.88 1.84 21.40
CA GLY A 16 -35.55 2.03 19.99
C GLY A 16 -34.22 1.34 19.65
N LYS A 17 -34.28 0.30 18.81
CA LYS A 17 -33.12 -0.45 18.29
C LYS A 17 -32.28 0.41 17.34
N ARG A 18 -30.96 0.39 17.54
CA ARG A 18 -29.91 0.92 16.66
C ARG A 18 -29.81 0.14 15.34
N ALA A 19 -30.74 0.37 14.40
CA ALA A 19 -30.73 -0.26 13.07
C ALA A 19 -30.21 0.67 11.94
N GLY A 20 -29.52 1.77 12.27
CA GLY A 20 -29.21 2.84 11.31
C GLY A 20 -27.76 2.98 10.81
N ARG A 21 -26.79 2.18 11.29
CA ARG A 21 -25.37 2.35 10.92
C ARG A 21 -24.84 1.40 9.84
N LEU A 22 -25.41 0.19 9.70
CA LEU A 22 -24.89 -0.81 8.74
C LEU A 22 -25.22 -0.51 7.26
N PRO A 23 -26.46 -0.18 6.86
CA PRO A 23 -26.81 -0.08 5.43
C PRO A 23 -26.14 1.10 4.70
N GLN A 24 -25.86 2.19 5.42
CA GLN A 24 -25.20 3.37 4.86
C GLN A 24 -23.70 3.13 4.69
N GLN A 25 -23.07 2.41 5.62
CA GLN A 25 -21.65 2.10 5.59
C GLN A 25 -21.30 1.13 4.44
N GLU A 26 -22.09 0.07 4.25
CA GLU A 26 -21.92 -0.88 3.14
C GLU A 26 -22.08 -0.21 1.76
N ARG A 27 -23.09 0.66 1.61
CA ARG A 27 -23.28 1.45 0.39
C ARG A 27 -22.11 2.40 0.14
N SER A 28 -21.56 3.01 1.19
CA SER A 28 -20.39 3.88 1.08
C SER A 28 -19.15 3.11 0.65
N GLN A 29 -18.88 1.95 1.26
CA GLN A 29 -17.75 1.09 0.90
C GLN A 29 -17.86 0.59 -0.54
N THR A 30 -19.05 0.17 -0.96
CA THR A 30 -19.31 -0.27 -2.34
C THR A 30 -19.04 0.85 -3.35
N ARG A 31 -19.40 2.10 -3.03
CA ARG A 31 -19.13 3.25 -3.89
C ARG A 31 -17.63 3.56 -3.97
N ILE A 32 -16.95 3.56 -2.84
CA ILE A 32 -15.49 3.77 -2.78
C ILE A 32 -14.77 2.72 -3.60
N ALA A 33 -15.13 1.44 -3.46
CA ALA A 33 -14.55 0.35 -4.25
C ALA A 33 -14.70 0.57 -5.76
N LYS A 34 -15.88 1.01 -6.23
CA LYS A 34 -16.11 1.34 -7.65
C LYS A 34 -15.26 2.52 -8.13
N VAL A 35 -15.10 3.55 -7.29
CA VAL A 35 -14.24 4.70 -7.59
C VAL A 35 -12.78 4.28 -7.70
N LEU A 36 -12.29 3.47 -6.75
CA LEU A 36 -10.92 2.97 -6.76
C LEU A 36 -10.63 2.08 -7.98
N ALA A 37 -11.54 1.17 -8.31
CA ALA A 37 -11.40 0.31 -9.49
C ALA A 37 -11.36 1.11 -10.81
N ALA A 38 -12.22 2.13 -10.95
CA ALA A 38 -12.20 3.00 -12.11
C ALA A 38 -10.92 3.86 -12.18
N ALA A 39 -10.45 4.36 -11.04
CA ALA A 39 -9.19 5.08 -10.98
C ALA A 39 -7.99 4.19 -11.31
N GLU A 40 -7.99 2.94 -10.85
CA GLU A 40 -6.95 1.94 -11.15
C GLU A 40 -6.87 1.67 -12.66
N GLN A 41 -8.02 1.49 -13.31
CA GLN A 41 -8.07 1.32 -14.77
C GLN A 41 -7.52 2.55 -15.50
N LEU A 42 -7.94 3.76 -15.13
CA LEU A 42 -7.44 4.99 -15.76
C LEU A 42 -5.94 5.21 -15.52
N LEU A 43 -5.44 4.90 -14.33
CA LEU A 43 -4.02 4.98 -14.02
C LEU A 43 -3.20 4.03 -14.90
N ALA A 44 -3.70 2.83 -15.17
CA ALA A 44 -3.05 1.87 -16.07
C ALA A 44 -3.10 2.29 -17.54
N GLU A 45 -4.19 2.91 -17.99
CA GLU A 45 -4.39 3.28 -19.41
C GLU A 45 -3.72 4.60 -19.80
N ILE A 46 -3.87 5.65 -18.97
CA ILE A 46 -3.49 7.03 -19.33
C ILE A 46 -2.56 7.70 -18.31
N GLY A 47 -2.25 7.03 -17.20
CA GLY A 47 -1.35 7.53 -16.16
C GLY A 47 -1.98 8.59 -15.23
N ALA A 48 -1.28 8.89 -14.13
CA ALA A 48 -1.76 9.77 -13.06
C ALA A 48 -1.94 11.23 -13.48
N ASP A 49 -1.10 11.73 -14.38
CA ASP A 49 -1.15 13.12 -14.84
C ASP A 49 -2.42 13.41 -15.64
N ALA A 50 -2.78 12.50 -16.56
CA ALA A 50 -3.97 12.63 -17.41
C ALA A 50 -5.26 12.28 -16.66
N ALA A 51 -5.25 11.27 -15.78
CA ALA A 51 -6.44 10.83 -15.08
C ALA A 51 -7.07 11.94 -14.21
N SER A 52 -8.41 12.02 -14.24
CA SER A 52 -9.18 13.06 -13.56
C SER A 52 -10.48 12.55 -12.90
N ILE A 53 -10.97 13.25 -11.86
CA ILE A 53 -12.25 12.94 -11.20
C ILE A 53 -13.43 12.91 -12.19
N PRO A 54 -13.52 13.82 -13.19
CA PRO A 54 -14.50 13.70 -14.28
C PRO A 54 -14.50 12.36 -15.02
N GLU A 55 -13.34 11.83 -15.38
CA GLU A 55 -13.21 10.56 -16.10
C GLU A 55 -13.51 9.38 -15.18
N ILE A 56 -13.01 9.42 -13.94
CA ILE A 56 -13.30 8.40 -12.91
C ILE A 56 -14.80 8.31 -12.65
N SER A 57 -15.49 9.46 -12.58
CA SER A 57 -16.94 9.51 -12.44
C SER A 57 -17.67 8.85 -13.61
N LYS A 58 -17.23 9.13 -14.84
CA LYS A 58 -17.80 8.54 -16.05
C LYS A 58 -17.62 7.02 -16.06
N LEU A 59 -16.45 6.52 -15.71
CA LEU A 59 -16.12 5.09 -15.73
C LEU A 59 -16.75 4.31 -14.57
N SER A 60 -16.72 4.86 -13.35
CA SER A 60 -17.30 4.21 -12.15
C SER A 60 -18.83 4.26 -12.09
N GLY A 61 -19.46 5.16 -12.85
CA GLY A 61 -20.88 5.47 -12.75
C GLY A 61 -21.27 6.21 -11.46
N ILE A 62 -20.29 6.64 -10.64
CA ILE A 62 -20.51 7.40 -9.41
C ILE A 62 -20.54 8.90 -9.74
N PRO A 63 -21.55 9.68 -9.31
CA PRO A 63 -21.60 11.11 -9.59
C PRO A 63 -20.38 11.86 -9.03
N ARG A 64 -19.85 12.83 -9.78
CA ARG A 64 -18.71 13.66 -9.36
C ARG A 64 -18.88 14.24 -7.96
N ALA A 65 -20.07 14.78 -7.68
CA ALA A 65 -20.40 15.34 -6.36
C ALA A 65 -20.25 14.32 -5.23
N SER A 66 -20.58 13.04 -5.47
CA SER A 66 -20.34 11.97 -4.50
C SER A 66 -18.86 11.62 -4.36
N ILE A 67 -18.08 11.66 -5.45
CA ILE A 67 -16.63 11.43 -5.38
C ILE A 67 -15.94 12.54 -4.57
N TYR A 68 -16.28 13.81 -4.83
CA TYR A 68 -15.73 14.96 -4.10
C TYR A 68 -16.03 14.95 -2.59
N GLN A 69 -17.10 14.28 -2.15
CA GLN A 69 -17.38 14.09 -0.72
C GLN A 69 -16.36 13.16 -0.04
N PHE A 70 -15.77 12.21 -0.77
CA PHE A 70 -14.75 11.30 -0.25
C PHE A 70 -13.34 11.78 -0.56
N PHE A 71 -13.14 12.31 -1.77
CA PHE A 71 -11.84 12.70 -2.32
C PHE A 71 -11.97 14.11 -2.91
N PRO A 72 -11.64 15.16 -2.13
CA PRO A 72 -11.79 16.55 -2.56
C PRO A 72 -11.04 16.90 -3.85
N ASP A 73 -9.96 16.17 -4.14
CA ASP A 73 -9.25 16.23 -5.41
C ASP A 73 -8.68 14.85 -5.80
N LYS A 74 -8.09 14.76 -7.01
CA LYS A 74 -7.52 13.50 -7.52
C LYS A 74 -6.28 13.04 -6.75
N TYR A 75 -5.53 13.95 -6.16
CA TYR A 75 -4.32 13.62 -5.43
C TYR A 75 -4.67 12.95 -4.10
N VAL A 76 -5.75 13.36 -3.42
CA VAL A 76 -6.24 12.66 -2.22
C VAL A 76 -6.68 11.23 -2.54
N LEU A 77 -7.32 11.01 -3.69
CA LEU A 77 -7.66 9.66 -4.16
C LEU A 77 -6.41 8.82 -4.47
N PHE A 78 -5.46 9.39 -5.21
CA PHE A 78 -4.23 8.70 -5.59
C PHE A 78 -3.31 8.41 -4.39
N ALA A 79 -3.25 9.31 -3.41
CA ALA A 79 -2.59 9.11 -2.12
C ALA A 79 -3.16 7.89 -1.39
N HIS A 80 -4.49 7.84 -1.26
CA HIS A 80 -5.17 6.69 -0.66
C HIS A 80 -4.89 5.38 -1.42
N MET A 81 -4.89 5.42 -2.75
CA MET A 81 -4.52 4.25 -3.56
C MET A 81 -3.06 3.86 -3.36
N ALA A 82 -2.13 4.82 -3.34
CA ALA A 82 -0.71 4.57 -3.14
C ALA A 82 -0.46 3.90 -1.79
N GLN A 83 -1.12 4.35 -0.72
CA GLN A 83 -1.05 3.71 0.59
C GLN A 83 -1.50 2.23 0.55
N LEU A 84 -2.64 1.93 -0.08
CA LEU A 84 -3.10 0.54 -0.26
C LEU A 84 -2.10 -0.31 -1.04
N GLN A 85 -1.44 0.28 -2.06
CA GLN A 85 -0.42 -0.42 -2.83
C GLN A 85 0.87 -0.64 -2.02
N MET A 86 1.28 0.32 -1.19
CA MET A 86 2.41 0.18 -0.28
C MET A 86 2.18 -0.93 0.74
N GLU A 87 0.98 -1.01 1.33
CA GLU A 87 0.58 -2.08 2.24
C GLU A 87 0.69 -3.45 1.54
N ARG A 88 0.15 -3.59 0.33
CA ARG A 88 0.25 -4.83 -0.48
C ARG A 88 1.68 -5.22 -0.81
N VAL A 89 2.55 -4.26 -1.15
CA VAL A 89 3.98 -4.53 -1.39
C VAL A 89 4.65 -5.03 -0.11
N GLY A 90 4.32 -4.44 1.04
CA GLY A 90 4.78 -4.92 2.34
C GLY A 90 4.33 -6.36 2.63
N GLU A 91 3.05 -6.68 2.44
CA GLU A 91 2.50 -8.03 2.59
C GLU A 91 3.16 -9.03 1.64
N LEU A 92 3.40 -8.64 0.39
CA LEU A 92 4.09 -9.46 -0.61
C LEU A 92 5.50 -9.80 -0.15
N ILE A 93 6.25 -8.82 0.35
CA ILE A 93 7.62 -9.03 0.85
C ILE A 93 7.61 -9.95 2.08
N VAL A 94 6.67 -9.76 3.00
CA VAL A 94 6.48 -10.65 4.16
C VAL A 94 6.19 -12.08 3.70
N ALA A 95 5.34 -12.27 2.69
CA ALA A 95 5.04 -13.58 2.13
C ALA A 95 6.25 -14.22 1.43
N MET A 96 7.16 -13.40 0.90
CA MET A 96 8.42 -13.82 0.29
C MET A 96 9.58 -13.92 1.28
N ARG A 97 9.31 -13.86 2.59
CA ARG A 97 10.34 -13.96 3.62
C ARG A 97 11.29 -15.13 3.34
N PRO A 98 12.60 -14.94 3.55
CA PRO A 98 13.55 -15.99 3.23
C PRO A 98 13.35 -17.26 4.08
N GLN A 99 13.75 -18.39 3.51
CA GLN A 99 13.65 -19.69 4.18
C GLN A 99 14.88 -19.97 5.04
N GLU A 100 14.74 -20.90 6.00
CA GLU A 100 15.87 -21.33 6.84
C GLU A 100 16.97 -21.95 5.96
N GLY A 101 18.20 -21.46 6.10
CA GLY A 101 19.36 -21.90 5.31
C GLY A 101 19.41 -21.35 3.88
N GLU A 102 18.47 -20.47 3.48
CA GLU A 102 18.57 -19.76 2.20
C GLU A 102 19.72 -18.74 2.25
N ASP A 103 20.59 -18.77 1.24
CA ASP A 103 21.65 -17.77 1.08
C ASP A 103 21.03 -16.37 0.94
N TRP A 104 21.53 -15.41 1.71
CA TRP A 104 20.92 -14.08 1.78
C TRP A 104 21.02 -13.31 0.46
N LYS A 105 22.07 -13.54 -0.34
CA LYS A 105 22.24 -12.92 -1.67
C LYS A 105 21.19 -13.47 -2.64
N ALA A 106 20.98 -14.78 -2.64
CA ALA A 106 19.90 -15.43 -3.40
C ALA A 106 18.50 -14.95 -2.96
N ALA A 107 18.28 -14.80 -1.65
CA ALA A 107 17.01 -14.31 -1.11
C ALA A 107 16.69 -12.88 -1.56
N ILE A 108 17.69 -11.97 -1.55
CA ILE A 108 17.52 -10.61 -2.07
C ILE A 108 17.12 -10.63 -3.54
N GLY A 109 17.83 -11.39 -4.39
CA GLY A 109 17.52 -11.47 -5.82
C GLY A 109 16.10 -11.99 -6.09
N ARG A 110 15.66 -12.98 -5.31
CA ARG A 110 14.29 -13.51 -5.38
C ARG A 110 13.24 -12.46 -4.99
N VAL A 111 13.45 -11.74 -3.89
CA VAL A 111 12.54 -10.68 -3.43
C VAL A 111 12.48 -9.52 -4.41
N VAL A 112 13.63 -9.06 -4.91
CA VAL A 112 13.74 -8.00 -5.93
C VAL A 112 12.93 -8.38 -7.17
N ARG A 113 13.12 -9.60 -7.70
CA ARG A 113 12.37 -10.06 -8.87
C ARG A 113 10.87 -10.15 -8.59
N GLY A 114 10.46 -10.71 -7.44
CA GLY A 114 9.05 -10.82 -7.08
C GLY A 114 8.34 -9.47 -6.93
N VAL A 115 9.03 -8.45 -6.40
CA VAL A 115 8.50 -7.08 -6.32
C VAL A 115 8.45 -6.43 -7.71
N ALA A 116 9.46 -6.65 -8.56
CA ALA A 116 9.45 -6.17 -9.94
C ALA A 116 8.29 -6.77 -10.76
N ASP A 117 8.07 -8.09 -10.64
CA ASP A 117 6.96 -8.80 -11.27
C ASP A 117 5.62 -8.22 -10.82
N TYR A 118 5.47 -7.91 -9.53
CA TYR A 118 4.28 -7.25 -9.01
C TYR A 118 4.02 -5.91 -9.71
N TYR A 119 5.01 -5.03 -9.80
CA TYR A 119 4.84 -3.73 -10.45
C TYR A 119 4.55 -3.85 -11.95
N ASN A 120 5.23 -4.76 -12.65
CA ASN A 120 4.98 -5.04 -14.06
C ASN A 120 3.56 -5.57 -14.31
N ALA A 121 3.04 -6.40 -13.39
CA ALA A 121 1.67 -6.92 -13.45
C ALA A 121 0.60 -5.91 -12.99
N ASN A 122 0.99 -4.85 -12.28
CA ASN A 122 0.08 -3.84 -11.73
C ASN A 122 0.49 -2.41 -12.17
N PRO A 123 0.21 -2.02 -13.43
CA PRO A 123 0.64 -0.73 -13.98
C PRO A 123 0.16 0.48 -13.18
N ALA A 124 -1.03 0.40 -12.56
CA ALA A 124 -1.53 1.46 -11.69
C ALA A 124 -0.68 1.63 -10.43
N ALA A 125 -0.23 0.53 -9.82
CA ALA A 125 0.68 0.56 -8.68
C ALA A 125 2.04 1.15 -9.10
N ALA A 126 2.57 0.73 -10.25
CA ALA A 126 3.82 1.25 -10.78
C ALA A 126 3.72 2.76 -11.13
N ALA A 127 2.63 3.19 -11.76
CA ALA A 127 2.38 4.60 -12.07
C ALA A 127 2.32 5.47 -10.80
N LEU A 128 1.71 4.97 -9.72
CA LEU A 128 1.63 5.70 -8.45
C LEU A 128 2.95 5.69 -7.68
N LEU A 129 3.64 4.56 -7.60
CA LEU A 129 4.77 4.38 -6.68
C LEU A 129 6.14 4.62 -7.33
N MET A 130 6.28 4.48 -8.65
CA MET A 130 7.55 4.70 -9.36
C MET A 130 7.61 6.07 -10.07
N ARG A 131 6.46 6.69 -10.37
CA ARG A 131 6.40 8.02 -11.01
C ARG A 131 5.78 9.10 -10.12
N GLY A 132 5.18 8.72 -8.99
CA GLY A 132 4.41 9.63 -8.16
C GLY A 132 5.26 10.71 -7.49
N ASN A 133 4.78 11.95 -7.54
CA ASN A 133 5.21 12.98 -6.60
C ASN A 133 4.50 12.71 -5.27
N PHE A 134 5.19 12.05 -4.33
CA PHE A 134 4.65 11.81 -3.01
C PHE A 134 4.29 13.14 -2.33
N THR A 135 3.01 13.31 -1.95
CA THR A 135 2.65 14.38 -1.01
C THR A 135 3.36 14.13 0.33
N PRO A 136 3.43 15.10 1.25
CA PRO A 136 4.06 14.87 2.56
C PRO A 136 3.49 13.67 3.33
N THR A 137 2.19 13.41 3.19
CA THR A 137 1.52 12.24 3.79
C THR A 137 1.96 10.94 3.12
N ASP A 138 2.05 10.93 1.78
CA ASP A 138 2.48 9.74 1.04
C ASP A 138 3.95 9.41 1.31
N ARG A 139 4.78 10.44 1.50
CA ARG A 139 6.18 10.26 1.88
C ARG A 139 6.31 9.57 3.23
N LYS A 140 5.48 9.93 4.21
CA LYS A 140 5.48 9.25 5.51
C LYS A 140 5.09 7.78 5.38
N ALA A 141 4.06 7.47 4.61
CA ALA A 141 3.65 6.08 4.36
C ALA A 141 4.75 5.28 3.63
N HIS A 142 5.45 5.91 2.68
CA HIS A 142 6.61 5.34 2.01
C HIS A 142 7.74 5.02 3.01
N GLU A 143 8.13 6.01 3.82
CA GLU A 143 9.14 5.86 4.88
C GLU A 143 8.77 4.76 5.88
N GLU A 144 7.50 4.67 6.30
CA GLU A 144 7.02 3.61 7.21
C GLU A 144 7.08 2.22 6.57
N LYS A 145 6.69 2.08 5.29
CA LYS A 145 6.84 0.84 4.53
C LYS A 145 8.31 0.44 4.43
N ASP A 146 9.19 1.35 4.04
CA ASP A 146 10.62 1.04 3.85
C ASP A 146 11.33 0.71 5.15
N ALA A 147 11.01 1.41 6.24
CA ALA A 147 11.49 1.06 7.57
C ALA A 147 10.99 -0.33 8.00
N MET A 148 9.74 -0.68 7.70
CA MET A 148 9.19 -2.01 7.99
C MET A 148 9.92 -3.10 7.20
N ILE A 149 10.12 -2.91 5.88
CA ILE A 149 10.88 -3.85 5.04
C ILE A 149 12.34 -3.96 5.52
N GLY A 150 12.96 -2.83 5.86
CA GLY A 150 14.31 -2.77 6.40
C GLY A 150 14.44 -3.55 7.72
N SER A 151 13.45 -3.44 8.61
CA SER A 151 13.40 -4.24 9.84
C SER A 151 13.31 -5.74 9.54
N LEU A 152 12.45 -6.16 8.61
CA LEU A 152 12.34 -7.57 8.22
C LEU A 152 13.64 -8.13 7.65
N LEU A 153 14.31 -7.34 6.80
CA LEU A 153 15.61 -7.71 6.24
C LEU A 153 16.67 -7.85 7.34
N ARG A 154 16.72 -6.90 8.27
CA ARG A 154 17.63 -6.94 9.42
C ARG A 154 17.41 -8.18 10.27
N ASP A 155 16.17 -8.46 10.64
CA ASP A 155 15.81 -9.62 11.47
C ASP A 155 16.21 -10.92 10.77
N PHE A 156 15.97 -11.02 9.46
CA PHE A 156 16.39 -12.16 8.66
C PHE A 156 17.91 -12.37 8.67
N LEU A 157 18.69 -11.31 8.37
CA LEU A 157 20.15 -11.39 8.31
C LEU A 157 20.74 -11.77 9.67
N GLN A 158 20.24 -11.17 10.75
CA GLN A 158 20.66 -11.46 12.11
C GLN A 158 20.32 -12.90 12.55
N ALA A 159 19.13 -13.40 12.17
CA ALA A 159 18.73 -14.78 12.47
C ALA A 159 19.64 -15.82 11.79
N GLN A 160 20.20 -15.51 10.62
CA GLN A 160 21.19 -16.32 9.93
C GLN A 160 22.62 -16.13 10.45
N GLY A 161 22.83 -15.27 11.46
CA GLY A 161 24.15 -14.93 11.97
C GLY A 161 25.02 -14.13 11.01
N MET A 162 24.42 -13.57 9.95
CA MET A 162 25.08 -12.73 8.94
C MET A 162 24.95 -11.26 9.31
N LEU A 163 25.90 -10.42 8.87
CA LEU A 163 25.82 -8.95 8.94
C LEU A 163 25.37 -8.43 10.33
N LYS A 164 25.97 -8.97 11.41
CA LYS A 164 25.47 -8.82 12.79
C LYS A 164 25.38 -7.37 13.27
N GLU A 165 26.23 -6.48 12.74
CA GLU A 165 26.34 -5.07 13.15
C GLU A 165 25.96 -4.10 12.02
N LEU A 166 24.77 -4.28 11.43
CA LEU A 166 24.22 -3.28 10.51
C LEU A 166 23.91 -1.96 11.25
N PRO A 167 24.44 -0.81 10.79
CA PRO A 167 24.16 0.49 11.40
C PRO A 167 22.67 0.83 11.46
N LEU A 168 22.27 1.55 12.52
CA LEU A 168 20.92 2.12 12.68
C LEU A 168 20.86 3.60 12.29
N GLN A 169 22.01 4.29 12.17
CA GLN A 169 22.08 5.70 11.76
C GLN A 169 23.29 5.97 10.81
N PRO A 170 23.03 6.24 9.52
CA PRO A 170 21.75 5.97 8.85
C PRO A 170 21.45 4.45 8.91
N ASP A 171 20.17 4.08 8.89
CA ASP A 171 19.76 2.67 8.93
C ASP A 171 20.18 1.95 7.63
N ALA A 172 21.18 1.09 7.73
CA ALA A 172 21.73 0.40 6.57
C ALA A 172 20.75 -0.58 5.93
N ALA A 173 19.91 -1.26 6.72
CA ALA A 173 18.93 -2.19 6.16
C ALA A 173 17.88 -1.42 5.34
N THR A 174 17.32 -0.35 5.92
CA THR A 174 16.36 0.53 5.23
C THR A 174 16.98 1.19 3.99
N LEU A 175 18.23 1.67 4.05
CA LEU A 175 18.93 2.21 2.87
C LEU A 175 19.10 1.18 1.75
N SER A 176 19.34 -0.09 2.07
CA SER A 176 19.49 -1.14 1.06
C SER A 176 18.19 -1.41 0.29
N VAL A 177 17.04 -1.23 0.96
CA VAL A 177 15.70 -1.32 0.38
C VAL A 177 15.44 -0.13 -0.56
N GLU A 178 15.79 1.08 -0.11
CA GLU A 178 15.71 2.30 -0.94
C GLU A 178 16.58 2.20 -2.20
N ILE A 179 17.78 1.62 -2.11
CA ILE A 179 18.64 1.35 -3.27
C ILE A 179 17.93 0.45 -4.29
N ALA A 180 17.31 -0.66 -3.84
CA ALA A 180 16.59 -1.56 -4.73
C ALA A 180 15.42 -0.85 -5.44
N PHE A 181 14.59 -0.11 -4.68
CA PHE A 181 13.48 0.65 -5.26
C PHE A 181 13.96 1.78 -6.19
N ALA A 182 15.09 2.43 -5.90
CA ALA A 182 15.66 3.45 -6.76
C ALA A 182 16.08 2.88 -8.13
N CYS A 183 16.69 1.69 -8.16
CA CYS A 183 17.01 0.99 -9.40
C CYS A 183 15.75 0.60 -10.17
N MET A 184 14.76 0.01 -9.51
CA MET A 184 13.45 -0.33 -10.12
C MET A 184 12.77 0.90 -10.71
N ARG A 185 12.75 2.00 -9.95
CA ARG A 185 12.18 3.28 -10.38
C ARG A 185 12.89 3.82 -11.62
N TYR A 186 14.22 3.79 -11.65
CA TYR A 186 14.99 4.18 -12.82
C TYR A 186 14.56 3.37 -14.07
N GLY A 187 14.51 2.05 -13.94
CA GLY A 187 14.06 1.15 -15.01
C GLY A 187 12.66 1.47 -15.51
N TYR A 188 11.69 1.58 -14.59
CA TYR A 188 10.30 1.88 -14.94
C TYR A 188 10.13 3.25 -15.59
N VAL A 189 10.86 4.26 -15.12
CA VAL A 189 10.80 5.62 -15.69
C VAL A 189 11.36 5.63 -17.11
N SER A 190 12.46 4.90 -17.35
CA SER A 190 13.12 4.79 -18.65
C SER A 190 12.29 3.97 -19.65
N ASP A 191 11.89 2.76 -19.26
CA ASP A 191 11.46 1.72 -20.21
C ASP A 191 9.97 1.37 -20.07
N GLY A 192 9.26 2.00 -19.13
CA GLY A 192 7.86 1.71 -18.83
C GLY A 192 7.62 0.36 -18.12
N SER A 193 8.69 -0.36 -17.79
CA SER A 193 8.68 -1.63 -17.08
C SER A 193 9.98 -1.82 -16.30
N ILE A 194 9.98 -2.75 -15.34
CA ILE A 194 11.19 -3.15 -14.61
C ILE A 194 11.73 -4.40 -15.30
N SER A 195 12.76 -4.22 -16.14
CA SER A 195 13.34 -5.32 -16.92
C SER A 195 14.21 -6.25 -16.06
N GLU A 196 14.51 -7.44 -16.59
CA GLU A 196 15.41 -8.39 -15.92
C GLU A 196 16.81 -7.78 -15.67
N ALA A 197 17.30 -6.94 -16.59
CA ALA A 197 18.55 -6.21 -16.38
C ALA A 197 18.48 -5.28 -15.17
N ILE A 198 17.36 -4.57 -14.98
CA ILE A 198 17.15 -3.70 -13.81
C ILE A 198 17.04 -4.53 -12.53
N CYS A 199 16.42 -5.71 -12.57
CA CYS A 199 16.39 -6.63 -11.44
C CYS A 199 17.80 -7.09 -11.03
N ILE A 200 18.67 -7.39 -12.00
CA ILE A 200 20.07 -7.76 -11.75
C ILE A 200 20.81 -6.60 -11.09
N GLU A 201 20.76 -5.39 -11.68
CA GLU A 201 21.43 -4.20 -11.14
C GLU A 201 20.92 -3.83 -9.74
N ALA A 202 19.61 -3.91 -9.49
CA ALA A 202 19.03 -3.68 -8.17
C ALA A 202 19.56 -4.69 -7.15
N THR A 203 19.60 -5.97 -7.52
CA THR A 203 20.10 -7.06 -6.67
C THR A 203 21.58 -6.87 -6.36
N GLU A 204 22.41 -6.61 -7.36
CA GLU A 204 23.85 -6.43 -7.21
C GLU A 204 24.18 -5.18 -6.39
N ALA A 205 23.48 -4.06 -6.62
CA ALA A 205 23.66 -2.83 -5.85
C ALA A 205 23.32 -3.03 -4.37
N THR A 206 22.20 -3.71 -4.06
CA THR A 206 21.81 -4.02 -2.69
C THR A 206 22.80 -4.96 -2.01
N ILE A 207 23.25 -6.03 -2.70
CA ILE A 207 24.26 -6.96 -2.17
C ILE A 207 25.57 -6.24 -1.93
N ALA A 208 26.08 -5.48 -2.90
CA ALA A 208 27.35 -4.77 -2.79
C ALA A 208 27.34 -3.76 -1.64
N TYR A 209 26.21 -3.07 -1.43
CA TYR A 209 26.05 -2.17 -0.30
C TYR A 209 26.10 -2.92 1.04
N LEU A 210 25.34 -4.01 1.17
CA LEU A 210 25.26 -4.79 2.42
C LEU A 210 26.55 -5.56 2.74
N SER A 211 27.29 -6.03 1.73
CA SER A 211 28.57 -6.73 1.91
C SER A 211 29.68 -5.87 2.54
N ARG A 212 29.44 -4.57 2.76
CA ARG A 212 30.33 -3.72 3.57
C ARG A 212 30.42 -4.15 5.05
N TRP A 213 29.47 -4.98 5.50
CA TRP A 213 29.39 -5.49 6.87
C TRP A 213 29.51 -7.03 6.94
N GLU A 214 29.97 -7.66 5.84
CA GLU A 214 30.34 -9.09 5.76
C GLU A 214 31.71 -9.31 6.42
#